data_AF-A0AAU2XV38-F1
#
_entry.id   AF-A0AAU2XV38-F1
#
_cell.length_a   1.000
_cell.length_b   1.000
_cell.length_c   1.000
_cell.angle_alpha   90.00
_cell.angle_beta   90.00
_cell.angle_gamma   90.00
#
_symmetry.space_group_name_H-M   'P 1'
#
loop_
_entity.id
_entity.type
_entity.pdbx_description
1 polymer ?
#
loop_
_entity_poly.entity_id
_entity_poly.type
_entity_poly.pdbx_seq_one_letter_code
_entity_poly.pdbx_strand_id
1 'polypeptide(L)'
;MDLSWQKSSHCSEGASCVHVAATPETIHLTESSDPTGEILTATPAAFGTLLALLKNEPHAAPHPPIQVTFGDGDTIRIHNTTAPHTTVTTDRPKWDAFVLGVQAGEFDHFVTAPR
;
A
#
# COMPACT_ATOMS: atom_id res chain seq x y z
N MET A 1 -10.89 11.65 -13.24
CA MET A 1 -9.68 10.88 -13.57
C MET A 1 -9.98 9.43 -13.25
N ASP A 2 -9.84 8.56 -14.24
CA ASP A 2 -9.97 7.11 -14.06
C ASP A 2 -8.66 6.60 -13.45
N LEU A 3 -8.71 6.12 -12.21
CA LEU A 3 -7.57 5.47 -11.57
C LEU A 3 -7.68 3.97 -11.87
N SER A 4 -6.67 3.42 -12.54
CA SER A 4 -6.59 1.97 -12.77
C SER A 4 -6.16 1.27 -11.47
N TRP A 5 -7.14 0.95 -10.64
CA TRP A 5 -6.93 0.26 -9.36
C TRP A 5 -6.54 -1.20 -9.58
N GLN A 6 -5.43 -1.60 -8.97
CA GLN A 6 -4.95 -2.97 -8.92
C GLN A 6 -5.07 -3.51 -7.49
N LYS A 7 -5.57 -4.74 -7.36
CA LYS A 7 -5.51 -5.55 -6.14
C LYS A 7 -4.49 -6.68 -6.34
N SER A 8 -4.01 -7.26 -5.24
CA SER A 8 -3.17 -8.47 -5.35
C SER A 8 -3.96 -9.66 -5.90
N SER A 9 -3.32 -10.53 -6.68
CA SER A 9 -3.90 -11.80 -7.12
C SER A 9 -4.17 -12.77 -5.96
N HIS A 10 -3.48 -12.60 -4.84
CA HIS A 10 -3.69 -13.38 -3.62
C HIS A 10 -4.96 -12.99 -2.86
N CYS A 11 -5.61 -11.88 -3.24
CA CYS A 11 -6.85 -11.47 -2.61
C CYS A 11 -8.07 -12.15 -3.26
N SER A 12 -8.68 -13.08 -2.53
CA SER A 12 -9.88 -13.83 -2.94
C SER A 12 -11.08 -12.93 -3.26
N GLU A 13 -11.93 -13.35 -4.20
CA GLU A 13 -13.20 -12.67 -4.48
C GLU A 13 -14.10 -12.63 -3.24
N GLY A 14 -14.60 -11.45 -2.88
CA GLY A 14 -15.46 -11.23 -1.73
C GLY A 14 -14.75 -10.84 -0.43
N ALA A 15 -13.41 -10.94 -0.38
CA ALA A 15 -12.61 -10.29 0.66
C ALA A 15 -12.25 -8.87 0.18
N SER A 16 -12.45 -7.88 1.03
CA SER A 16 -12.06 -6.53 0.65
C SER A 16 -10.55 -6.39 0.75
N CYS A 17 -9.93 -5.88 -0.30
CA CYS A 17 -8.47 -5.90 -0.49
C CYS A 17 -7.88 -4.50 -0.32
N VAL A 18 -6.57 -4.47 -0.06
CA VAL A 18 -5.77 -3.28 -0.36
C VAL A 18 -5.71 -3.10 -1.87
N HIS A 19 -6.12 -1.93 -2.34
CA HIS A 19 -6.08 -1.51 -3.74
C HIS A 19 -5.03 -0.42 -3.90
N VAL A 20 -4.26 -0.50 -4.99
CA VAL A 20 -3.22 0.45 -5.34
C VAL A 20 -3.51 1.00 -6.73
N ALA A 21 -3.39 2.31 -6.90
CA ALA A 21 -3.42 2.96 -8.20
C ALA A 21 -2.28 3.97 -8.30
N ALA A 22 -1.79 4.20 -9.51
CA ALA A 22 -0.79 5.22 -9.78
C ALA A 22 -1.32 6.33 -10.69
N THR A 23 -0.86 7.53 -10.42
CA THR A 23 -0.85 8.66 -11.36
C THR A 23 0.61 8.92 -11.76
N PRO A 24 0.87 9.84 -12.71
CA PRO A 24 2.25 10.20 -13.06
C PRO A 24 3.10 10.68 -11.88
N GLU A 25 2.49 11.23 -10.83
CA GLU A 25 3.20 11.88 -9.72
C GLU A 25 2.97 11.21 -8.36
N THR A 26 1.88 10.43 -8.22
CA THR A 26 1.43 9.89 -6.92
C THR A 26 1.00 8.44 -7.01
N ILE A 27 1.18 7.72 -5.92
CA ILE A 27 0.59 6.41 -5.65
C ILE A 27 -0.55 6.61 -4.67
N HIS A 28 -1.67 5.93 -4.92
CA HIS A 28 -2.86 5.92 -4.09
C HIS A 28 -3.07 4.52 -3.55
N LEU A 29 -3.35 4.41 -2.25
CA LEU A 29 -3.68 3.19 -1.55
C LEU A 29 -5.04 3.37 -0.87
N THR A 30 -5.90 2.36 -0.96
CA THR A 30 -7.18 2.33 -0.23
C THR A 30 -7.56 0.89 0.08
N GLU A 31 -8.47 0.68 1.02
CA GLU A 31 -9.05 -0.63 1.33
C GLU A 31 -10.55 -0.54 1.11
N SER A 32 -11.12 -1.46 0.34
CA SER A 32 -12.52 -1.36 -0.10
C SER A 32 -13.53 -1.42 1.05
N SER A 33 -13.15 -1.96 2.21
CA SER A 33 -14.00 -2.09 3.39
C SER A 33 -13.50 -1.28 4.57
N ASP A 34 -12.54 -0.39 4.33
CA ASP A 34 -12.18 0.62 5.31
C ASP A 34 -13.39 1.57 5.50
N PRO A 35 -13.91 1.72 6.73
CA PRO A 35 -15.12 2.51 6.99
C PRO A 35 -14.88 4.02 6.85
N THR A 36 -13.63 4.47 6.86
CA THR A 36 -13.29 5.88 6.65
C THR A 36 -13.31 6.25 5.16
N GLY A 37 -13.16 5.26 4.28
CA GLY A 37 -13.11 5.45 2.84
C GLY A 37 -11.92 6.31 2.41
N GLU A 38 -10.88 6.39 3.25
CA GLU A 38 -9.73 7.24 2.98
C GLU A 38 -8.86 6.64 1.85
N ILE A 39 -8.25 7.55 1.09
CA ILE A 39 -7.26 7.22 0.06
C ILE A 39 -5.93 7.79 0.50
N LEU A 40 -5.04 6.91 0.98
CA LEU A 40 -3.67 7.29 1.29
C LEU A 40 -2.97 7.65 -0.01
N THR A 41 -2.43 8.85 -0.06
CA THR A 41 -1.67 9.35 -1.21
C THR A 41 -0.21 9.49 -0.82
N ALA A 42 0.70 8.92 -1.61
CA ALA A 42 2.14 8.93 -1.39
C ALA A 42 2.89 9.16 -2.69
N THR A 43 4.19 9.45 -2.62
CA THR A 43 5.05 9.50 -3.82
C THR A 43 5.49 8.09 -4.23
N PRO A 44 5.85 7.87 -5.51
CA PRO A 44 6.42 6.60 -5.96
C PRO A 44 7.66 6.17 -5.14
N ALA A 45 8.50 7.12 -4.71
CA ALA A 45 9.67 6.83 -3.87
C ALA A 45 9.28 6.34 -2.46
N ALA A 46 8.25 6.94 -1.86
CA ALA A 46 7.71 6.51 -0.58
C ALA A 46 7.10 5.10 -0.67
N PHE A 47 6.35 4.84 -1.74
CA PHE A 47 5.80 3.51 -2.01
C PHE A 47 6.89 2.48 -2.28
N GLY A 48 7.93 2.80 -3.04
CA GLY A 48 9.08 1.91 -3.26
C GLY A 48 9.82 1.53 -1.98
N THR A 49 9.89 2.47 -1.03
CA THR A 49 10.43 2.17 0.31
C THR A 49 9.55 1.16 1.06
N LEU A 50 8.22 1.29 0.97
CA LEU A 50 7.29 0.29 1.53
C LEU A 50 7.50 -1.07 0.88
N LEU A 51 7.59 -1.14 -0.45
CA LEU A 51 7.82 -2.41 -1.15
C LEU A 51 9.11 -3.11 -0.69
N ALA A 52 10.21 -2.36 -0.59
CA ALA A 52 11.48 -2.88 -0.08
C ALA A 52 11.36 -3.39 1.36
N LEU A 53 10.65 -2.67 2.24
CA LEU A 53 10.40 -3.10 3.61
C LEU A 53 9.65 -4.44 3.67
N LEU A 54 8.58 -4.61 2.88
CA LEU A 54 7.78 -5.84 2.85
C LEU A 54 8.51 -7.02 2.21
N LYS A 55 9.48 -6.74 1.34
CA LYS A 55 10.40 -7.72 0.75
C LYS A 55 11.61 -8.03 1.64
N ASN A 56 11.75 -7.35 2.77
CA ASN A 56 12.93 -7.43 3.64
C ASN A 56 14.24 -7.07 2.90
N GLU A 57 14.17 -6.07 2.02
CA GLU A 57 15.29 -5.54 1.24
C GLU A 57 15.86 -4.26 1.90
N PRO A 58 17.16 -3.97 1.70
CA PRO A 58 17.75 -2.73 2.19
C PRO A 58 17.10 -1.52 1.52
N HIS A 59 16.72 -0.52 2.33
CA HIS A 59 16.14 0.74 1.87
C HIS A 59 16.96 1.94 2.36
N ALA A 60 16.98 3.01 1.57
CA ALA A 60 17.79 4.19 1.87
C ALA A 60 17.20 5.11 2.96
N ALA A 61 15.89 5.00 3.24
CA ALA A 61 15.20 5.91 4.14
C ALA A 61 15.21 5.40 5.61
N PRO A 62 15.78 6.14 6.58
CA PRO A 62 15.77 5.76 7.99
C PRO A 62 14.38 5.84 8.63
N HIS A 63 13.51 6.71 8.10
CA HIS A 63 12.11 6.85 8.50
C HIS A 63 11.25 6.83 7.22
N PRO A 64 10.67 5.68 6.85
CA PRO A 64 9.84 5.60 5.67
C PRO A 64 8.59 6.49 5.83
N PRO A 65 8.18 7.24 4.79
CA PRO A 65 6.99 8.09 4.86
C PRO A 65 5.72 7.28 5.12
N ILE A 66 5.63 6.10 4.50
CA ILE A 66 4.55 5.15 4.74
C ILE A 66 4.97 4.25 5.90
N GLN A 67 4.14 4.21 6.93
CA GLN A 67 4.33 3.38 8.10
C GLN A 67 3.15 2.43 8.25
N VAL A 68 3.42 1.26 8.84
CA VAL A 68 2.43 0.22 9.10
C VAL A 68 2.41 -0.04 10.59
N THR A 69 1.24 0.09 11.20
CA THR A 69 1.02 -0.15 12.62
C THR A 69 0.05 -1.30 12.80
N PHE A 70 0.43 -2.26 13.65
CA PHE A 70 -0.43 -3.38 14.03
C PHE A 70 -1.22 -2.98 15.28
N GLY A 71 -2.54 -2.85 15.14
CA GLY A 71 -3.44 -2.55 16.25
C GLY A 71 -3.91 -3.81 16.97
N ASP A 72 -4.95 -3.65 17.79
CA ASP A 72 -5.60 -4.75 18.48
C ASP A 72 -6.34 -5.70 17.52
N GLY A 73 -6.30 -6.99 17.87
CA GLY A 73 -6.90 -8.06 17.10
C GLY A 73 -6.24 -8.21 15.74
N ASP A 74 -7.04 -8.02 14.70
CA ASP A 74 -6.65 -8.23 13.31
C ASP A 74 -6.35 -6.91 12.57
N THR A 75 -6.55 -5.77 13.25
CA THR A 75 -6.48 -4.45 12.64
C THR A 75 -5.06 -4.04 12.29
N ILE A 76 -4.86 -3.59 11.06
CA ILE A 76 -3.61 -3.02 10.56
C ILE A 76 -3.90 -1.62 10.01
N ARG A 77 -3.05 -0.66 10.34
CA ARG A 77 -3.18 0.73 9.88
C ARG A 77 -1.97 1.08 9.04
N ILE A 78 -2.22 1.51 7.81
CA ILE A 78 -1.20 2.03 6.89
C ILE A 78 -1.37 3.54 6.90
N HIS A 79 -0.37 4.28 7.36
CA HIS A 79 -0.46 5.74 7.44
C HIS A 79 0.69 6.42 6.71
N ASN A 80 0.37 7.51 6.03
CA ASN A 80 1.40 8.40 5.49
C ASN A 80 1.73 9.46 6.56
N THR A 81 3.01 9.57 6.89
CA THR A 81 3.55 10.54 7.84
C THR A 81 3.92 11.88 7.20
N THR A 82 3.81 11.98 5.87
CA THR A 82 3.95 13.23 5.12
C THR A 82 2.57 13.78 4.80
N ALA A 83 2.42 15.11 4.80
CA ALA A 83 1.13 15.75 4.54
C ALA A 83 0.61 15.39 3.12
N PRO A 84 -0.69 15.01 2.98
CA PRO A 84 -1.68 14.83 4.04
C PRO A 84 -1.48 13.55 4.87
N HIS A 85 -1.60 13.67 6.20
CA HIS A 85 -1.55 12.53 7.12
C HIS A 85 -2.84 11.72 6.98
N THR A 86 -2.81 10.72 6.12
CA THR A 86 -3.95 9.84 5.83
C THR A 86 -3.67 8.46 6.38
N THR A 87 -4.70 7.82 6.94
CA THR A 87 -4.61 6.45 7.46
C THR A 87 -5.63 5.58 6.74
N VAL A 88 -5.17 4.46 6.19
CA VAL A 88 -6.03 3.40 5.65
C VAL A 88 -6.00 2.24 6.62
N THR A 89 -7.16 1.76 7.02
CA THR A 89 -7.28 0.57 7.88
C THR A 89 -7.49 -0.66 7.01
N THR A 90 -6.86 -1.76 7.40
CA THR A 90 -7.04 -3.08 6.80
C THR A 90 -6.98 -4.13 7.91
N ASP A 91 -7.13 -5.39 7.55
CA ASP A 91 -7.11 -6.53 8.46
C ASP A 91 -5.94 -7.46 8.09
N ARG A 92 -5.53 -8.36 9.00
CA ARG A 92 -4.32 -9.17 8.84
C ARG A 92 -4.37 -10.12 7.63
N PRO A 93 -5.44 -10.89 7.36
CA PRO A 93 -5.52 -11.70 6.15
C PRO A 93 -5.40 -10.88 4.87
N LYS A 94 -5.97 -9.66 4.86
CA LYS A 94 -5.95 -8.77 3.70
C LYS A 94 -4.54 -8.19 3.50
N TRP A 95 -3.90 -7.80 4.59
CA TRP A 95 -2.53 -7.34 4.59
C TRP A 95 -1.56 -8.44 4.17
N ASP A 96 -1.71 -9.66 4.67
CA ASP A 96 -0.87 -10.80 4.28
C ASP A 96 -0.99 -11.09 2.78
N ALA A 97 -2.21 -11.03 2.22
CA ALA A 97 -2.41 -11.15 0.77
C ALA A 97 -1.71 -10.01 0.01
N PHE A 98 -1.78 -8.77 0.49
CA PHE A 98 -1.06 -7.65 -0.09
C PHE A 98 0.46 -7.85 -0.04
N VAL A 99 1.00 -8.29 1.11
CA VAL A 99 2.42 -8.60 1.30
C VAL A 99 2.88 -9.69 0.34
N LEU A 100 2.10 -10.75 0.16
CA LEU A 100 2.40 -11.80 -0.82
C LEU A 100 2.47 -11.25 -2.24
N GLY A 101 1.52 -10.39 -2.63
CA GLY A 101 1.55 -9.72 -3.94
C GLY A 101 2.77 -8.81 -4.12
N VAL A 102 3.15 -8.08 -3.08
CA VAL A 102 4.38 -7.27 -3.07
C VAL A 102 5.61 -8.14 -3.24
N GLN A 103 5.71 -9.25 -2.50
CA GLN A 103 6.82 -10.20 -2.62
C GLN A 103 6.87 -10.90 -3.99
N ALA A 104 5.73 -11.13 -4.62
CA ALA A 104 5.62 -11.63 -5.99
C ALA A 104 5.97 -10.57 -7.06
N GLY A 105 6.19 -9.31 -6.66
CA GLY A 105 6.55 -8.22 -7.57
C GLY A 105 5.39 -7.61 -8.35
N GLU A 106 4.14 -7.90 -7.94
CA GLU A 106 2.94 -7.42 -8.64
C GLU A 106 2.86 -5.89 -8.71
N PHE A 107 3.49 -5.20 -7.76
CA PHE A 107 3.42 -3.74 -7.59
C PHE A 107 4.69 -2.99 -8.01
N ASP A 108 5.72 -3.69 -8.49
CA ASP A 108 7.03 -3.07 -8.81
C ASP A 108 6.97 -2.11 -9.99
N HIS A 109 6.04 -2.34 -10.91
CA HIS A 109 5.79 -1.48 -12.07
C HIS A 109 5.27 -0.08 -11.70
N PHE A 110 4.76 0.11 -10.47
CA PHE A 110 4.34 1.43 -9.97
C PHE A 110 5.52 2.32 -9.56
N VAL A 111 6.70 1.74 -9.33
CA VAL A 111 7.90 2.48 -8.87
C VAL A 111 9.04 2.45 -9.88
N THR A 112 8.97 1.57 -10.86
CA THR A 112 9.87 1.61 -12.02
C THR A 112 9.41 2.70 -12.97
N ALA A 113 10.02 3.87 -12.87
CA ALA A 113 9.85 4.91 -13.89
C ALA A 113 10.24 4.34 -15.28
N PRO A 114 9.52 4.69 -16.37
CA PRO A 114 10.06 4.47 -17.70
C PRO A 114 11.40 5.22 -17.78
N ARG A 115 12.48 4.50 -18.08
CA ARG A 115 13.79 5.09 -18.36
C ARG A 115 13.75 6.04 -19.56
#